data_AF-A0A349WFG0-F1
#
_entry.id   AF-A0A349WFG0-F1
#
_cell.length_a   1.000
_cell.length_b   1.000
_cell.length_c   1.000
_cell.angle_alpha   90.00
_cell.angle_beta   90.00
_cell.angle_gamma   90.00
#
_symmetry.space_group_name_H-M   'P 1'
#
loop_
_entity.id
_entity.type
_entity.pdbx_description
1 polymer ?
#
loop_
_entity_poly.entity_id
_entity_poly.type
_entity_poly.pdbx_seq_one_letter_code
_entity_poly.pdbx_strand_id
1 'polypeptide(L)'
;MEELDLNSPPERKKLHSKIMPTYLYEVLNGSEPTEIFEIDQDFNDSPLTFHPITKEPVRKILSPSTISLKHTDSSEKRILSNANLSKHGFNKYEKSDDTGTFDRTAGKEGPRTIG
;
A
#
# COMPACT_ATOMS: atom_id res chain seq x y z
N MET A 1 3.55 -11.11 -60.35
CA MET A 1 4.85 -11.59 -59.83
C MET A 1 5.10 -10.73 -58.61
N GLU A 2 4.55 -11.16 -57.47
CA GLU A 2 4.66 -10.45 -56.20
C GLU A 2 5.92 -10.96 -55.50
N GLU A 3 6.92 -10.09 -55.40
CA GLU A 3 8.12 -10.33 -54.63
C GLU A 3 7.73 -10.38 -53.14
N LEU A 4 7.76 -11.58 -52.57
CA LEU A 4 7.59 -11.79 -51.13
C LEU A 4 8.86 -11.31 -50.43
N ASP A 5 8.79 -10.15 -49.78
CA ASP A 5 9.86 -9.62 -48.94
C ASP A 5 10.07 -10.52 -47.71
N LEU A 6 11.03 -11.44 -47.83
CA LEU A 6 11.44 -12.39 -46.79
C LEU A 6 12.19 -11.73 -45.61
N ASN A 7 12.41 -10.41 -45.62
CA ASN A 7 13.14 -9.68 -44.58
C ASN A 7 12.26 -8.81 -43.68
N SER A 8 10.94 -8.87 -43.82
CA SER A 8 10.05 -8.17 -42.90
C SER A 8 10.08 -8.88 -41.53
N PRO A 9 10.45 -8.18 -40.43
CA PRO A 9 10.47 -8.78 -39.10
C PRO A 9 9.09 -9.36 -38.76
N PRO A 10 8.99 -10.54 -38.14
CA PRO A 10 7.70 -11.06 -37.72
C PRO A 10 7.04 -10.03 -36.80
N GLU A 11 5.81 -9.60 -37.13
CA GLU A 11 5.01 -8.78 -36.23
C GLU A 11 4.95 -9.47 -34.87
N ARG A 12 5.67 -8.90 -33.89
CA ARG A 12 5.52 -9.30 -32.50
C ARG A 12 4.10 -8.90 -32.11
N LYS A 13 3.15 -9.85 -32.20
CA LYS A 13 1.86 -9.73 -31.55
C LYS A 13 2.15 -9.47 -30.07
N LYS A 14 2.05 -8.21 -29.64
CA LYS A 14 2.12 -7.85 -28.23
C LYS A 14 0.99 -8.60 -27.54
N LEU A 15 1.32 -9.68 -26.85
CA LEU A 15 0.48 -10.20 -25.79
C LEU A 15 0.45 -9.12 -24.71
N HIS A 16 -0.46 -8.16 -24.82
CA HIS A 16 -0.90 -7.42 -23.65
C HIS A 16 -1.54 -8.46 -22.76
N SER A 17 -0.78 -8.98 -21.80
CA SER A 17 -1.35 -9.53 -20.58
C SER A 17 -2.20 -8.40 -20.01
N LYS A 18 -3.51 -8.47 -20.28
CA LYS A 18 -4.49 -7.53 -19.77
C LYS A 18 -4.49 -7.76 -18.26
N ILE A 19 -3.89 -6.84 -17.51
CA ILE A 19 -3.95 -6.88 -16.04
C ILE A 19 -5.43 -6.69 -15.69
N MET A 20 -6.06 -7.75 -15.19
CA MET A 20 -7.44 -7.71 -14.69
C MET A 20 -7.37 -7.52 -13.18
N PRO A 21 -7.48 -6.29 -12.66
CA PRO A 21 -7.50 -6.09 -11.22
C PRO A 21 -8.71 -6.77 -10.59
N THR A 22 -8.49 -7.32 -9.40
CA THR A 22 -9.54 -7.86 -8.56
C THR A 22 -10.17 -6.75 -7.72
N TYR A 23 -11.50 -6.66 -7.73
CA TYR A 23 -12.26 -5.73 -6.89
C TYR A 23 -13.19 -6.47 -5.93
N LEU A 24 -13.44 -5.85 -4.78
CA LEU A 24 -14.41 -6.30 -3.79
C LEU A 24 -15.78 -5.66 -4.03
N TYR A 25 -16.84 -6.48 -3.93
CA TYR A 25 -18.23 -6.04 -3.99
C TYR A 25 -19.02 -6.61 -2.80
N GLU A 26 -20.02 -5.87 -2.33
CA GLU A 26 -21.00 -6.32 -1.32
C GLU A 26 -22.39 -6.50 -1.95
N VAL A 27 -23.16 -7.46 -1.44
CA VAL A 27 -24.54 -7.73 -1.87
C VAL A 27 -25.54 -6.94 -1.02
N LEU A 28 -26.44 -6.19 -1.66
CA LEU A 28 -27.42 -5.32 -1.02
C LEU A 28 -28.78 -6.02 -0.82
N ASN A 29 -28.78 -7.22 -0.23
CA ASN A 29 -29.99 -8.01 0.00
C ASN A 29 -30.60 -7.84 1.41
N GLY A 30 -29.98 -7.01 2.27
CA GLY A 30 -30.45 -6.76 3.64
C GLY A 30 -30.17 -7.89 4.63
N SER A 31 -29.38 -8.90 4.24
CA SER A 31 -28.90 -9.95 5.14
C SER A 31 -27.75 -9.47 6.02
N GLU A 32 -27.75 -9.89 7.29
CA GLU A 32 -26.62 -9.74 8.21
C GLU A 32 -26.07 -11.12 8.61
N PRO A 33 -24.77 -11.40 8.39
CA PRO A 33 -23.76 -10.54 7.78
C PRO A 33 -23.97 -10.37 6.27
N THR A 34 -23.52 -9.23 5.74
CA THR A 34 -23.55 -8.92 4.31
C THR A 34 -22.55 -9.79 3.55
N GLU A 35 -22.99 -10.38 2.44
CA GLU A 35 -22.11 -11.17 1.57
C GLU A 35 -21.15 -10.25 0.80
N ILE A 36 -19.87 -10.63 0.80
CA ILE A 36 -18.79 -9.93 0.10
C ILE A 36 -18.09 -10.93 -0.82
N PHE A 37 -17.80 -10.50 -2.05
CA PHE A 37 -17.10 -11.33 -3.03
C PHE A 37 -16.06 -10.53 -3.81
N GLU A 38 -15.12 -11.26 -4.41
CA GLU A 38 -14.06 -10.71 -5.26
C GLU A 38 -14.32 -11.02 -6.73
N ILE A 39 -14.05 -10.08 -7.62
CA ILE A 39 -14.14 -10.30 -9.07
C ILE A 39 -13.04 -9.59 -9.83
N ASP A 40 -12.45 -10.30 -10.79
CA ASP A 40 -11.54 -9.72 -11.78
C ASP A 40 -12.34 -8.91 -12.80
N GLN A 41 -12.02 -7.62 -12.93
CA GLN A 41 -12.72 -6.70 -13.81
C GLN A 41 -11.72 -5.81 -14.54
N ASP A 42 -11.99 -5.42 -15.78
CA ASP A 42 -11.13 -4.44 -16.44
C ASP A 42 -11.15 -3.10 -15.70
N PHE A 43 -10.04 -2.38 -15.75
CA PHE A 43 -9.96 -1.06 -15.14
C PHE A 43 -10.93 -0.04 -15.76
N ASN A 44 -11.23 -0.15 -17.05
CA ASN A 44 -12.11 0.78 -17.78
C ASN A 44 -13.59 0.38 -17.73
N ASP A 45 -13.92 -0.79 -17.17
CA ASP A 45 -15.31 -1.22 -17.08
C ASP A 45 -16.06 -0.45 -15.99
N SER A 46 -17.33 -0.15 -16.26
CA SER A 46 -18.23 0.41 -15.25
C SER A 46 -18.41 -0.56 -14.07
N PRO A 47 -18.54 -0.07 -12.82
CA PRO A 47 -18.81 -0.93 -11.67
C PRO A 47 -20.05 -1.80 -11.86
N LEU A 48 -20.03 -3.02 -11.33
CA LEU A 48 -21.19 -3.91 -11.35
C LEU A 48 -22.32 -3.35 -10.50
N THR A 49 -23.55 -3.48 -11.00
CA THR A 49 -24.78 -3.16 -10.27
C THR A 49 -25.53 -4.41 -9.80
N PHE A 50 -25.23 -5.58 -10.38
CA PHE A 50 -25.84 -6.87 -10.02
C PHE A 50 -24.78 -7.96 -9.90
N HIS A 51 -25.01 -8.89 -8.97
CA HIS A 51 -24.18 -10.07 -8.79
C HIS A 51 -24.26 -10.96 -10.05
N PRO A 52 -23.12 -11.43 -10.61
CA PRO A 52 -23.11 -12.16 -11.88
C PRO A 52 -23.91 -13.48 -11.82
N ILE A 53 -23.87 -14.16 -10.67
CA ILE A 53 -24.56 -15.44 -10.43
C ILE A 53 -25.97 -15.22 -9.86
N THR A 54 -26.10 -14.67 -8.64
CA THR A 54 -27.39 -14.55 -7.94
C THR A 54 -28.32 -13.47 -8.47
N LYS A 55 -27.82 -12.54 -9.30
CA LYS A 55 -28.55 -11.38 -9.84
C LYS A 55 -29.05 -10.38 -8.77
N GLU A 56 -28.59 -10.52 -7.53
CA GLU A 56 -28.89 -9.58 -6.46
C GLU A 56 -28.19 -8.23 -6.70
N PRO A 57 -28.75 -7.10 -6.21
CA PRO A 57 -28.10 -5.80 -6.33
C PRO A 57 -26.78 -5.79 -5.55
N VAL A 58 -25.72 -5.19 -6.13
CA VAL A 58 -24.39 -5.12 -5.49
C VAL A 58 -23.81 -3.72 -5.56
N ARG A 59 -22.82 -3.44 -4.71
CA ARG A 59 -22.03 -2.21 -4.75
C ARG A 59 -20.54 -2.51 -4.59
N LYS A 60 -19.70 -1.78 -5.34
CA LYS A 60 -18.23 -1.86 -5.21
C LYS A 60 -17.79 -1.29 -3.87
N ILE A 61 -17.00 -2.06 -3.13
CA ILE A 61 -16.40 -1.60 -1.88
C ILE A 61 -15.15 -0.79 -2.23
N LEU A 62 -15.09 0.44 -1.72
CA LEU A 62 -13.87 1.24 -1.74
C LEU A 62 -12.96 0.75 -0.61
N SER A 63 -12.12 -0.25 -0.90
CA SER A 63 -11.13 -0.70 0.08
C SER A 63 -10.00 0.32 0.21
N PRO A 64 -9.53 0.63 1.43
CA PRO A 64 -8.32 1.40 1.59
C PRO A 64 -7.16 0.60 0.98
N SER A 65 -6.35 1.26 0.14
CA SER A 65 -5.10 0.69 -0.38
C SER A 65 -4.19 0.36 0.81
N THR A 66 -4.21 -0.89 1.26
CA THR A 66 -3.49 -1.29 2.47
C THR A 66 -2.03 -1.59 2.11
N ILE A 67 -1.27 -0.54 1.77
CA ILE A 67 0.20 -0.59 1.70
C ILE A 67 0.75 0.58 2.51
N SER A 68 0.30 0.70 3.75
CA SER A 68 1.16 1.26 4.78
C SER A 68 1.30 0.20 5.86
N LEU A 69 2.17 -0.78 5.58
CA LEU A 69 2.60 -1.76 6.57
C LEU A 69 3.13 -1.06 7.82
N LYS A 70 3.07 -1.75 8.96
CA LYS A 70 3.57 -1.25 10.25
C LYS A 70 5.04 -0.80 10.19
N HIS A 71 5.81 -1.39 9.27
CA HIS A 71 7.24 -1.18 9.04
C HIS A 71 7.52 -0.40 7.76
N THR A 72 6.89 0.76 7.59
CA THR A 72 7.27 1.71 6.54
C THR A 72 8.23 2.75 7.10
N ASP A 73 9.14 3.27 6.28
CA ASP A 73 10.10 4.31 6.70
C ASP A 73 9.42 5.53 7.36
N SER A 74 8.24 5.90 6.85
CA SER A 74 7.44 6.98 7.43
C SER A 74 6.90 6.64 8.82
N SER A 75 6.45 5.39 9.03
CA SER A 75 6.01 4.89 10.34
C SER A 75 7.17 4.85 11.33
N GLU A 76 8.30 4.27 10.94
CA GLU A 76 9.49 4.15 11.79
C GLU A 76 10.04 5.52 12.19
N LYS A 77 10.14 6.48 11.24
CA LYS A 77 10.54 7.86 11.55
C LYS A 77 9.62 8.54 12.55
N ARG A 78 8.31 8.31 12.46
CA ARG A 78 7.33 8.86 13.41
C ARG A 78 7.49 8.23 14.79
N ILE A 79 7.67 6.91 14.86
CA ILE A 79 7.86 6.15 16.10
C ILE A 79 9.14 6.60 16.80
N LEU A 80 10.25 6.72 16.07
CA LEU A 80 11.58 7.08 16.59
C LEU A 80 11.84 8.60 16.67
N SER A 81 10.83 9.44 16.42
CA SER A 81 10.99 10.89 16.54
C SER A 81 11.25 11.31 17.98
N ASN A 82 12.10 12.34 18.18
CA ASN A 82 12.48 12.81 19.52
C ASN A 82 11.26 13.18 20.40
N ALA A 83 10.21 13.74 19.78
CA ALA A 83 8.96 14.06 20.47
C ALA A 83 8.25 12.81 21.00
N ASN A 84 8.20 11.75 20.19
CA ASN A 84 7.53 10.50 20.56
C ASN A 84 8.34 9.71 21.58
N LEU A 85 9.66 9.63 21.40
CA LEU A 85 10.57 9.04 22.38
C LEU A 85 10.43 9.73 23.76
N SER A 86 10.44 11.06 23.78
CA SER A 86 10.26 11.84 25.02
C SER A 86 8.88 11.62 25.66
N LYS A 87 7.83 11.53 24.84
CA LYS A 87 6.46 11.28 25.31
C LYS A 87 6.33 9.92 25.99
N HIS A 88 7.05 8.91 25.51
CA HIS A 88 7.04 7.55 26.06
C HIS A 88 8.13 7.30 27.11
N GLY A 89 8.84 8.34 27.55
CA GLY A 89 9.85 8.24 28.62
C GLY A 89 11.20 7.67 28.16
N PHE A 90 11.45 7.57 26.86
CA PHE A 90 12.74 7.15 26.34
C PHE A 90 13.70 8.33 26.24
N ASN A 91 14.97 8.06 26.55
CA ASN A 91 16.07 8.98 26.30
C ASN A 91 16.79 8.58 25.00
N LYS A 92 17.14 9.57 24.18
CA LYS A 92 17.98 9.39 22.99
C LYS A 92 19.25 10.21 23.18
N TYR A 93 20.40 9.59 22.90
CA TYR A 93 21.68 10.26 22.90
C TYR A 93 22.30 10.16 21.51
N GLU A 94 22.84 11.28 21.02
CA GLU A 94 23.54 11.35 19.74
C GLU A 94 25.01 11.70 20.00
N LYS A 95 25.90 11.05 19.26
CA LYS A 95 27.34 11.26 19.41
C LYS A 95 27.74 12.60 18.79
N SER A 96 28.46 13.40 19.55
CA SER A 96 29.07 14.64 19.08
C SER A 96 30.42 14.33 18.42
N ASP A 97 30.57 14.74 17.17
CA ASP A 97 31.76 14.45 16.36
C ASP A 97 33.02 15.15 16.90
N ASP A 98 32.86 16.32 17.51
CA ASP A 98 33.97 17.15 18.00
C ASP A 98 34.62 16.60 19.28
N THR A 99 33.79 16.17 20.22
CA THR A 99 34.23 15.78 21.58
C THR A 99 34.22 14.26 21.79
N GLY A 100 33.56 13.50 20.91
CA GLY A 100 33.35 12.06 21.06
C GLY A 100 32.35 11.68 22.16
N THR A 101 31.79 12.66 22.87
CA THR A 101 30.77 12.48 23.91
C THR A 101 29.39 12.32 23.28
N PHE A 102 28.45 11.73 24.00
CA PHE A 102 27.06 11.61 23.58
C PHE A 102 26.17 12.60 24.32
N ASP A 103 25.46 13.44 23.56
CA ASP A 103 24.56 14.45 24.09
C ASP A 103 23.11 13.98 24.00
N ARG A 104 22.32 14.26 25.05
CA ARG A 104 20.91 13.86 25.08
C ARG A 104 20.07 14.74 24.14
N THR A 105 19.45 14.13 23.14
CA THR A 105 18.61 14.80 22.12
C THR A 105 17.11 14.55 22.30
N ALA A 106 16.71 13.53 23.07
CA ALA A 106 15.33 13.29 23.48
C ALA A 106 15.26 12.79 24.94
N GLY A 107 14.14 13.06 25.61
CA GLY A 107 13.89 12.68 27.01
C GLY A 107 14.35 13.74 28.02
N LYS A 108 13.82 13.63 29.25
CA LYS A 108 14.02 14.60 30.33
C LYS A 108 14.91 14.08 31.47
N GLU A 109 15.11 12.77 31.55
CA GLU A 109 15.71 12.11 32.71
C GLU A 109 17.16 11.69 32.45
N GLY A 110 17.99 11.74 33.49
CA GLY A 110 19.41 11.37 33.44
C GLY A 110 20.37 12.52 33.10
N PRO A 111 21.66 12.21 32.91
CA PRO A 111 22.70 13.18 32.57
C PRO A 111 22.45 13.84 31.21
N ARG A 112 22.91 15.09 31.06
CA ARG A 112 22.80 15.81 29.78
C ARG A 112 23.79 15.30 28.73
N THR A 113 24.95 14.82 29.17
CA THR A 113 26.04 14.32 28.34
C THR A 113 26.64 13.08 29.01
N ILE A 114 26.97 12.06 28.24
CA ILE A 114 27.67 10.85 28.68
C ILE A 114 28.89 10.64 27.76
N GLY A 115 30.05 10.28 28.30
CA GLY A 115 31.29 10.20 27.52
C GLY A 115 32.45 9.68 28.32
#